data_AF-A0A496VSE0-F1
#
_entry.id   AF-A0A496VSE0-F1
#
_cell.length_a   1.000
_cell.length_b   1.000
_cell.length_c   1.000
_cell.angle_alpha   90.00
_cell.angle_beta   90.00
_cell.angle_gamma   90.00
#
_symmetry.space_group_name_H-M   'P 1'
#
loop_
_entity.id
_entity.type
_entity.pdbx_description
1 polymer ?
#
loop_
_entity_poly.entity_id
_entity_poly.type
_entity_poly.pdbx_seq_one_letter_code
_entity_poly.pdbx_strand_id
1 'polypeptide(L)' 'MEIESSEPQDIRAAIDAFIQTTSLEDAIQVIEKHPSLLEDQADLLLSSIIISAHKEGHELTAQALDERRDFIRSVRQERS' A
#
# COMPACT_ATOMS: atom_id res chain seq x y z
N MET A 1 -3.82 28.33 10.99
CA MET A 1 -4.11 27.49 9.82
C MET A 1 -2.82 26.74 9.56
N GLU A 2 -2.65 25.62 10.27
CA GLU A 2 -1.48 24.75 10.10
C GLU A 2 -1.77 23.85 8.91
N ILE A 3 -0.98 24.00 7.87
CA ILE A 3 -1.10 23.23 6.63
C ILE A 3 0.08 22.24 6.62
N GLU A 4 -0.24 20.98 6.34
CA GLU A 4 0.63 19.93 5.76
C GLU A 4 1.85 19.48 6.57
N SER A 5 1.72 18.40 7.36
CA SER A 5 2.82 17.44 7.62
C SER A 5 2.39 16.24 8.51
N SER A 6 1.52 15.38 7.97
CA SER A 6 1.24 14.03 8.50
C SER A 6 1.60 12.92 7.48
N GLU A 7 2.51 13.23 6.54
CA GLU A 7 2.74 12.47 5.31
C GLU A 7 3.12 10.97 5.47
N PRO A 8 3.93 10.53 6.46
CA PRO A 8 4.29 9.10 6.58
C PRO A 8 3.28 8.27 7.38
N GLN A 9 2.62 8.89 8.36
CA GLN A 9 1.66 8.19 9.24
C GLN A 9 0.37 7.88 8.47
N ASP A 10 -0.07 8.81 7.61
CA ASP A 10 -1.25 8.62 6.77
C ASP A 10 -1.05 7.54 5.71
N ILE A 11 0.14 7.47 5.09
CA ILE A 11 0.46 6.40 4.12
C ILE A 11 0.51 5.04 4.83
N ARG A 12 1.06 4.97 6.04
CA ARG A 12 1.09 3.71 6.79
C ARG A 12 -0.32 3.21 7.12
N ALA A 13 -1.18 4.09 7.62
CA ALA A 13 -2.58 3.77 7.89
C ALA A 13 -3.33 3.34 6.61
N ALA A 14 -3.06 4.00 5.49
CA ALA A 14 -3.62 3.62 4.19
C ALA A 14 -3.16 2.23 3.74
N ILE A 15 -1.87 1.89 3.90
CA ILE A 15 -1.32 0.57 3.60
C ILE A 15 -1.96 -0.49 4.50
N ASP A 16 -2.05 -0.24 5.81
CA ASP A 16 -2.66 -1.18 6.75
C ASP A 16 -4.16 -1.37 6.47
N ALA A 17 -4.89 -0.32 6.07
CA ALA A 17 -6.28 -0.42 5.62
C ALA A 17 -6.40 -1.21 4.32
N PHE A 18 -5.48 -0.99 3.38
CA PHE A 18 -5.45 -1.67 2.09
C PHE A 18 -5.17 -3.17 2.24
N ILE A 19 -4.23 -3.56 3.10
CA ILE A 19 -3.90 -4.97 3.37
C ILE A 19 -5.09 -5.70 4.01
N GLN A 20 -5.90 -5.00 4.81
CA GLN A 20 -7.10 -5.56 5.44
C GLN A 20 -8.28 -5.75 4.49
N THR A 21 -8.24 -5.20 3.28
CA THR A 21 -9.33 -5.37 2.30
C THR A 21 -9.43 -6.81 1.84
N THR A 22 -10.62 -7.38 1.77
CA THR A 22 -10.82 -8.79 1.34
C THR A 22 -11.33 -8.90 -0.08
N SER A 23 -11.74 -7.78 -0.69
CA SER A 23 -12.33 -7.71 -2.02
C SER A 23 -11.66 -6.65 -2.89
N LEU A 24 -11.72 -6.85 -4.20
CA LEU A 24 -11.24 -5.89 -5.20
C LEU A 24 -11.90 -4.52 -5.06
N GLU A 25 -13.22 -4.48 -4.84
CA GLU A 25 -13.97 -3.24 -4.67
C GLU A 25 -13.51 -2.46 -3.42
N ASP A 26 -13.30 -3.14 -2.29
CA ASP A 26 -12.80 -2.51 -1.07
C ASP A 26 -11.39 -1.94 -1.28
N ALA A 27 -10.53 -2.68 -1.97
CA ALA A 27 -9.19 -2.27 -2.33
C ALA A 27 -9.21 -0.97 -3.17
N ILE A 28 -10.09 -0.89 -4.16
CA ILE A 28 -10.28 0.31 -4.99
C ILE A 28 -10.80 1.47 -4.13
N GLN A 29 -11.80 1.25 -3.26
CA GLN A 29 -12.31 2.31 -2.38
C GLN A 29 -11.23 2.87 -1.44
N VAL A 30 -10.35 2.03 -0.92
CA VAL A 30 -9.23 2.48 -0.08
C VAL A 30 -8.25 3.30 -0.92
N ILE A 31 -7.92 2.88 -2.14
CA ILE A 31 -7.07 3.64 -3.06
C ILE A 31 -7.70 5.00 -3.40
N GLU A 32 -9.01 5.07 -3.60
CA GLU A 32 -9.71 6.33 -3.87
C GLU A 32 -9.74 7.27 -2.67
N LYS A 33 -9.87 6.73 -1.47
CA LYS A 33 -9.78 7.50 -0.21
C LYS A 33 -8.35 7.95 0.09
N HIS A 34 -7.36 7.20 -0.37
CA HIS A 34 -5.94 7.42 -0.12
C HIS A 34 -5.15 7.40 -1.44
N PRO A 35 -5.23 8.46 -2.27
CA PRO A 35 -4.49 8.54 -3.52
C PRO A 35 -2.97 8.45 -3.33
N SER A 36 -2.48 8.74 -2.12
CA SER A 36 -1.08 8.55 -1.72
C SER A 36 -0.60 7.09 -1.83
N LEU A 37 -1.50 6.10 -1.88
CA LEU A 37 -1.15 4.71 -2.18
C LEU A 37 -0.63 4.50 -3.61
N LEU A 38 -1.01 5.37 -4.56
CA LEU A 38 -0.56 5.31 -5.94
C LEU A 38 0.78 6.02 -6.16
N GLU A 39 1.28 6.73 -5.15
CA GLU A 39 2.55 7.45 -5.19
C GLU A 39 3.73 6.50 -5.00
N ASP A 40 4.89 6.90 -5.51
CA ASP A 40 6.13 6.12 -5.38
C ASP A 40 6.52 5.90 -3.91
N GLN A 41 6.14 6.82 -3.02
CA GLN A 41 6.42 6.72 -1.59
C GLN A 41 5.74 5.50 -0.93
N ALA A 42 4.51 5.18 -1.33
CA ALA A 42 3.80 4.01 -0.84
C ALA A 42 4.41 2.71 -1.38
N ASP A 43 4.83 2.70 -2.64
CA ASP A 43 5.53 1.56 -3.26
C ASP A 43 6.85 1.24 -2.52
N LEU A 44 7.61 2.28 -2.17
CA LEU A 44 8.85 2.14 -1.40
C LEU A 44 8.61 1.59 0.01
N LEU A 45 7.56 2.07 0.69
CA LEU A 45 7.19 1.59 2.03
C LEU A 45 6.74 0.13 1.98
N LEU A 46 5.85 -0.24 1.05
CA LEU A 46 5.44 -1.63 0.83
C LEU A 46 6.62 -2.54 0.52
N SER A 47 7.53 -2.10 -0.36
CA SER A 47 8.75 -2.84 -0.68
C SER A 47 9.63 -3.05 0.56
N SER A 48 9.79 -2.03 1.41
CA SER A 48 10.54 -2.17 2.66
C SER A 48 9.89 -3.16 3.63
N ILE A 49 8.55 -3.20 3.72
CA ILE A 49 7.83 -4.15 4.58
C ILE A 49 8.01 -5.59 4.05
N ILE A 50 7.89 -5.79 2.73
CA ILE A 50 8.10 -7.09 2.08
C ILE A 50 9.53 -7.60 2.33
N ILE A 51 10.53 -6.76 2.16
CA ILE A 51 11.94 -7.11 2.42
C ILE A 51 12.15 -7.51 3.89
N SER A 52 11.55 -6.78 4.84
CA SER A 52 11.62 -7.13 6.26
C SER A 52 10.93 -8.47 6.54
N ALA A 53 9.74 -8.71 5.98
CA ALA A 53 9.03 -9.97 6.11
C ALA A 53 9.85 -11.16 5.59
N HIS A 54 10.55 -11.01 4.45
CA HIS A 54 11.48 -12.02 3.97
C HIS A 54 12.64 -12.27 4.92
N LYS A 55 13.25 -11.21 5.48
CA LYS A 55 14.37 -11.35 6.44
C LYS A 55 13.95 -12.04 7.73
N GLU A 56 12.70 -11.86 8.15
CA GLU A 56 12.13 -12.47 9.35
C GLU A 56 11.63 -13.91 9.11
N GLY A 57 11.64 -14.39 7.86
CA GLY A 57 11.13 -15.72 7.49
C GLY A 57 9.61 -15.78 7.33
N HIS A 58 8.93 -14.63 7.30
CA HIS A 58 7.49 -14.50 7.07
C HIS A 58 7.15 -14.57 5.57
N GLU A 59 7.53 -15.65 4.89
CA GLU A 59 7.39 -15.77 3.43
C GLU A 59 5.96 -15.63 2.93
N LEU A 60 4.97 -16.22 3.63
CA LEU A 60 3.55 -16.10 3.28
C LEU A 60 3.07 -14.64 3.36
N THR A 61 3.52 -13.90 4.38
CA THR A 61 3.21 -12.48 4.53
C THR A 61 3.86 -11.66 3.43
N ALA A 62 5.13 -11.95 3.12
CA ALA A 62 5.83 -11.27 2.04
C ALA A 62 5.15 -11.48 0.69
N GLN A 63 4.75 -12.72 0.37
CA GLN A 63 4.03 -13.05 -0.85
C GLN A 63 2.66 -12.34 -0.94
N ALA A 64 1.88 -12.38 0.15
CA ALA A 64 0.59 -11.69 0.18
C ALA A 64 0.73 -10.16 -0.01
N LEU A 65 1.79 -9.56 0.53
CA LEU A 65 2.09 -8.14 0.34
C LEU A 65 2.58 -7.81 -1.07
N ASP A 66 3.27 -8.74 -1.73
CA ASP A 66 3.74 -8.57 -3.11
C ASP A 66 2.55 -8.57 -4.09
N GLU A 67 1.60 -9.50 -3.93
CA GLU A 67 0.35 -9.54 -4.71
C GLU A 67 -0.46 -8.23 -4.55
N ARG A 68 -0.51 -7.71 -3.32
CA ARG A 68 -1.15 -6.43 -2.98
C ARG A 68 -0.47 -5.25 -3.66
N ARG A 69 0.86 -5.26 -3.72
CA ARG A 69 1.64 -4.21 -4.37
C ARG A 69 1.47 -4.22 -5.89
N ASP A 70 1.46 -5.39 -6.51
CA ASP A 70 1.21 -5.55 -7.93
C ASP A 70 -0.20 -5.08 -8.31
N PHE A 71 -1.17 -5.29 -7.42
CA PHE A 71 -2.51 -4.73 -7.60
C PHE A 71 -2.50 -3.19 -7.66
N ILE A 72 -1.87 -2.52 -6.68
CA ILE A 72 -1.76 -1.04 -6.65
C ILE A 72 -1.12 -0.53 -7.94
N ARG A 73 -0.04 -1.19 -8.40
CA ARG A 73 0.66 -0.84 -9.65
C ARG A 73 -0.23 -1.00 -10.88
N SER A 74 -1.01 -2.07 -10.93
CA SER A 74 -1.96 -2.29 -12.02
C SER A 74 -3.00 -1.18 -12.07
N VAL A 75 -3.59 -0.81 -10.92
CA VAL A 75 -4.54 0.31 -10.82
C VAL A 75 -3.90 1.63 -11.22
N ARG A 76 -2.64 1.88 -10.84
CA ARG A 76 -1.90 3.08 -11.25
C ARG A 76 -1.71 3.14 -12.76
N GLN A 77 -1.37 2.02 -13.40
CA GLN A 77 -1.19 1.93 -14.84
C GLN A 77 -2.50 2.14 -15.61
N GLU A 78 -3.62 1.60 -15.12
CA GLU A 78 -4.93 1.81 -15.74
C GLU A 78 -5.42 3.27 -15.64
N ARG A 79 -4.92 4.02 -14.65
CA ARG A 79 -5.29 5.43 -14.42
C ARG A 79 -4.33 6.45 -15.07
N SER A 80 -3.25 6.00 -15.71
CA SER A 80 -2.19 6.86 -16.25
C SER A 80 -2.36 7.22 -17.73
#